data_AF-A0A6N7Q3P5-F1
#
_entry.id   AF-A0A6N7Q3P5-F1
#
_cell.length_a   1.000
_cell.length_b   1.000
_cell.length_c   1.000
_cell.angle_alpha   90.00
_cell.angle_beta   90.00
_cell.angle_gamma   90.00
#
_symmetry.space_group_name_H-M   'P 1'
#
loop_
_entity.id
_entity.type
_entity.pdbx_description
1 polymer ?
#
loop_
_entity_poly.entity_id
_entity_poly.type
_entity_poly.pdbx_seq_one_letter_code
_entity_poly.pdbx_strand_id
1 'polypeptide(L)'
;MHDREPMPTDIDQRRLYERPVPRNVFDWLDQVRQRPGMWIQDRSLRELERLVYGYGIALGVHHVDEGVPEMGGHFSSWLRLRKRWSMSLGWAHAITEHSKDQEPLEVFFELIEKYRKLRPATLCYAGLAARHAPTGKRSVVGHDRLLPPPLRIEVVQYKPEPLHFLRFRYPEGHENGSILITGRGEEATTEDDAKRWAEDEFQIDPAEWIGVP
;
A
#
# COMPACT_ATOMS: atom_id res chain seq x y z
N MET A 1 -22.34 -31.54 45.68
CA MET A 1 -21.16 -31.93 44.88
C MET A 1 -21.21 -31.11 43.60
N HIS A 2 -20.48 -30.00 43.55
CA HIS A 2 -20.27 -29.25 42.31
C HIS A 2 -18.87 -29.61 41.85
N ASP A 3 -18.77 -30.39 40.79
CA ASP A 3 -17.54 -30.56 40.03
C ASP A 3 -17.14 -29.20 39.48
N ARG A 4 -16.13 -28.59 40.11
CA ARG A 4 -15.41 -27.48 39.49
C ARG A 4 -14.46 -28.10 38.48
N GLU A 5 -14.74 -27.89 37.20
CA GLU A 5 -13.76 -28.19 36.15
C GLU A 5 -12.41 -27.55 36.51
N PRO A 6 -11.29 -28.26 36.31
CA PRO A 6 -9.98 -27.73 36.64
C PRO A 6 -9.66 -26.50 35.78
N MET A 7 -9.16 -25.45 36.42
CA MET A 7 -8.64 -24.25 35.76
C MET A 7 -7.58 -24.64 34.71
N PRO A 8 -7.65 -24.13 33.47
CA PRO A 8 -6.63 -24.37 32.46
C PRO A 8 -5.26 -23.93 32.96
N THR A 9 -4.24 -24.76 32.75
CA THR A 9 -2.88 -24.48 33.22
C THR A 9 -2.25 -23.28 32.49
N ASP A 10 -1.25 -22.63 33.09
CA ASP A 10 -0.48 -21.50 32.51
C ASP A 10 0.10 -21.84 31.11
N ILE A 11 0.34 -23.12 30.82
CA ILE A 11 0.82 -23.60 29.52
C ILE A 11 -0.29 -23.57 28.44
N ASP A 12 -1.54 -23.87 28.80
CA ASP A 12 -2.69 -23.74 27.89
C ASP A 12 -3.03 -22.27 27.61
N GLN A 13 -2.84 -21.40 28.61
CA GLN A 13 -2.98 -19.95 28.43
C GLN A 13 -1.89 -19.39 27.51
N ARG A 14 -0.61 -19.77 27.69
CA ARG A 14 0.48 -19.32 26.80
C ARG A 14 0.28 -19.72 25.35
N ARG A 15 -0.19 -20.93 25.07
CA ARG A 15 -0.56 -21.36 23.70
C ARG A 15 -1.76 -20.61 23.11
N LEU A 16 -2.67 -20.11 23.94
CA LEU A 16 -3.78 -19.24 23.51
C LEU A 16 -3.35 -17.80 23.19
N TYR A 17 -2.14 -17.39 23.63
CA TYR A 17 -1.57 -16.04 23.43
C TYR A 17 -0.34 -16.00 22.53
N GLU A 18 0.20 -17.13 22.09
CA GLU A 18 1.20 -17.22 21.01
C GLU A 18 0.52 -16.93 19.67
N ARG A 19 0.09 -15.67 19.48
CA ARG A 19 -0.29 -15.21 18.15
C ARG A 19 0.97 -15.17 17.29
N PRO A 20 0.94 -15.75 16.09
CA PRO A 20 2.05 -15.56 15.16
C PRO A 20 2.25 -14.06 14.94
N VAL A 21 3.51 -13.63 15.01
CA VAL A 21 3.86 -12.23 14.72
C VAL A 21 3.45 -11.94 13.27
N PRO A 22 2.63 -10.90 13.01
CA PRO A 22 2.29 -10.52 11.65
C PRO A 22 3.55 -10.26 10.82
N ARG A 23 3.65 -10.88 9.64
CA ARG A 23 4.80 -10.64 8.74
C ARG A 23 4.56 -9.46 7.82
N ASN A 24 3.29 -9.11 7.61
CA ASN A 24 2.90 -7.93 6.88
C ASN A 24 1.54 -7.37 7.36
N VAL A 25 1.13 -6.23 6.80
CA VAL A 25 -0.16 -5.58 7.08
C VAL A 25 -1.36 -6.52 6.90
N PHE A 26 -1.35 -7.44 5.94
CA PHE A 26 -2.47 -8.35 5.71
C PHE A 26 -2.57 -9.43 6.79
N ASP A 27 -1.45 -9.97 7.24
CA ASP A 27 -1.41 -10.88 8.39
C ASP A 27 -1.95 -10.17 9.66
N TRP A 28 -1.65 -8.88 9.83
CA TRP A 28 -2.19 -8.07 10.93
C TRP A 28 -3.70 -7.84 10.78
N LEU A 29 -4.17 -7.48 9.58
CA LEU A 29 -5.59 -7.30 9.29
C LEU A 29 -6.39 -8.60 9.50
N ASP A 30 -5.80 -9.76 9.26
CA ASP A 30 -6.43 -11.05 9.57
C ASP A 30 -6.63 -11.23 11.08
N GLN A 31 -5.71 -10.77 11.92
CA GLN A 31 -5.88 -10.76 13.37
C GLN A 31 -6.94 -9.74 13.83
N VAL A 32 -7.01 -8.57 13.17
CA VAL A 32 -8.07 -7.58 13.42
C VAL A 32 -9.42 -8.19 13.10
N ARG A 33 -9.57 -8.86 11.94
CA ARG A 33 -10.80 -9.52 11.52
C ARG A 33 -11.30 -10.57 12.51
N GLN A 34 -10.38 -11.34 13.11
CA GLN A 34 -10.73 -12.38 14.07
C GLN A 34 -11.30 -11.82 15.38
N ARG A 35 -10.81 -10.66 15.84
CA ARG A 35 -11.20 -10.07 17.13
C ARG A 35 -11.25 -8.53 17.08
N PRO A 36 -12.13 -7.92 16.29
CA PRO A 36 -12.06 -6.49 15.99
C PRO A 36 -12.17 -5.62 17.26
N GLY A 37 -13.01 -5.99 18.22
CA GLY A 37 -13.16 -5.25 19.48
C GLY A 37 -11.92 -5.23 20.39
N MET A 38 -10.88 -6.03 20.10
CA MET A 38 -9.59 -5.95 20.79
C MET A 38 -8.66 -4.90 20.19
N TRP A 39 -8.87 -4.53 18.92
CA TRP A 39 -7.95 -3.70 18.15
C TRP A 39 -8.51 -2.32 17.83
N ILE A 40 -9.82 -2.24 17.63
CA ILE A 40 -10.54 -1.03 17.26
C ILE A 40 -11.77 -0.88 18.12
N GLN A 41 -11.94 0.30 18.70
CA GLN A 41 -13.07 0.60 19.54
C GLN A 41 -14.34 0.67 18.68
N ASP A 42 -15.44 0.10 19.18
CA ASP A 42 -16.76 0.13 18.53
C ASP A 42 -16.77 -0.36 17.07
N ARG A 43 -15.78 -1.19 16.68
CA ARG A 43 -15.57 -1.65 15.29
C ARG A 43 -15.41 -0.50 14.29
N SER A 44 -14.88 0.64 14.73
CA SER A 44 -14.75 1.85 13.94
C SER A 44 -13.81 1.69 12.74
N LEU A 45 -14.39 1.72 11.53
CA LEU A 45 -13.60 1.63 10.29
C LEU A 45 -12.65 2.83 10.11
N ARG A 46 -13.04 4.00 10.63
CA ARG A 46 -12.21 5.21 10.60
C ARG A 46 -11.00 5.10 11.54
N GLU A 47 -11.17 4.43 12.68
CA GLU A 47 -10.04 4.14 13.56
C GLU A 47 -9.07 3.17 12.88
N LEU A 48 -9.60 2.12 12.24
CA LEU A 48 -8.78 1.19 11.47
C LEU A 48 -7.99 1.90 10.36
N GLU A 49 -8.60 2.84 9.64
CA GLU A 49 -7.91 3.65 8.63
C GLU A 49 -6.73 4.44 9.18
N ARG A 50 -6.87 5.04 10.36
CA ARG A 50 -5.79 5.76 11.01
C ARG A 50 -4.64 4.83 11.42
N LEU A 51 -4.97 3.65 11.93
CA LEU A 51 -3.95 2.65 12.31
C LEU A 51 -3.18 2.16 11.09
N VAL A 52 -3.88 1.83 10.00
CA VAL A 52 -3.28 1.45 8.71
C VAL A 52 -2.38 2.57 8.17
N TYR A 53 -2.83 3.82 8.24
CA TYR A 53 -2.05 4.96 7.78
C TYR A 53 -0.77 5.16 8.61
N GLY A 54 -0.87 5.09 9.93
CA GLY A 54 0.29 5.17 10.83
C GLY A 54 1.27 4.02 10.61
N TYR A 55 0.77 2.81 10.34
CA TYR A 55 1.57 1.65 9.97
C TYR A 55 2.38 1.90 8.70
N GLY A 56 1.73 2.40 7.64
CA GLY A 56 2.38 2.75 6.37
C GLY A 56 3.47 3.81 6.54
N ILE A 57 3.23 4.85 7.34
CA ILE A 57 4.26 5.86 7.67
C ILE A 57 5.47 5.21 8.35
N ALA A 58 5.25 4.33 9.33
CA ALA A 58 6.33 3.65 10.02
C ALA A 58 7.17 2.79 9.06
N LEU A 59 6.54 2.07 8.14
CA LEU A 59 7.26 1.33 7.09
C LEU A 59 8.12 2.24 6.23
N GLY A 60 7.58 3.38 5.79
CA GLY A 60 8.31 4.36 4.98
C GLY A 60 9.53 4.95 5.69
N VAL A 61 9.36 5.37 6.95
CA VAL A 61 10.46 5.92 7.80
C VAL A 61 11.57 4.89 8.03
N HIS A 62 11.22 3.60 8.08
CA HIS A 62 12.18 2.52 8.30
C HIS A 62 12.62 1.79 7.03
N HIS A 63 12.21 2.27 5.84
CA HIS A 63 12.51 1.67 4.53
C HIS A 63 12.16 0.17 4.44
N VAL A 64 11.07 -0.25 5.09
CA VAL A 64 10.62 -1.65 5.10
C VAL A 64 9.66 -1.89 3.94
N ASP A 65 10.03 -2.79 3.04
CA ASP A 65 9.11 -3.36 2.05
C ASP A 65 8.57 -4.70 2.52
N GLU A 66 7.25 -4.77 2.63
CA GLU A 66 6.54 -5.99 3.02
C GLU A 66 6.31 -6.95 1.84
N GLY A 67 6.62 -6.53 0.61
CA GLY A 67 6.41 -7.32 -0.61
C GLY A 67 4.92 -7.51 -0.98
N VAL A 68 4.02 -6.73 -0.37
CA VAL A 68 2.58 -6.81 -0.59
C VAL A 68 2.02 -5.43 -1.02
N PRO A 69 0.80 -5.37 -1.62
CA PRO A 69 0.19 -4.10 -1.97
C PRO A 69 0.05 -3.15 -0.77
N GLU A 70 0.43 -1.89 -0.96
CA GLU A 70 0.39 -0.87 0.12
C GLU A 70 -1.06 -0.52 0.46
N MET A 71 -1.36 -0.41 1.75
CA MET A 71 -2.72 -0.13 2.25
C MET A 71 -3.08 1.37 2.34
N GLY A 72 -2.12 2.26 2.12
CA GLY A 72 -2.31 3.71 2.18
C GLY A 72 -2.93 4.27 0.90
N GLY A 73 -2.15 5.06 0.16
CA GLY A 73 -2.63 5.73 -1.06
C GLY A 73 -3.04 4.73 -2.15
N HIS A 74 -2.34 3.60 -2.22
CA HIS A 74 -2.56 2.59 -3.27
C HIS A 74 -3.91 1.89 -3.13
N PHE A 75 -4.32 1.57 -1.91
CA PHE A 75 -5.64 0.97 -1.67
C PHE A 75 -6.78 1.92 -2.04
N SER A 76 -6.67 3.20 -1.67
CA SER A 76 -7.62 4.24 -2.07
C SER A 76 -7.73 4.33 -3.59
N SER A 77 -6.59 4.31 -4.29
CA SER A 77 -6.59 4.39 -5.75
C SER A 77 -7.18 3.16 -6.41
N TRP A 78 -6.86 1.97 -5.91
CA TRP A 78 -7.50 0.75 -6.37
C TRP A 78 -9.02 0.77 -6.13
N LEU A 79 -9.46 1.24 -4.97
CA LEU A 79 -10.88 1.32 -4.65
C LEU A 79 -11.61 2.31 -5.58
N ARG A 80 -11.02 3.49 -5.83
CA ARG A 80 -11.56 4.47 -6.79
C ARG A 80 -11.63 3.89 -8.19
N LEU A 81 -10.60 3.18 -8.67
CA LEU A 81 -10.64 2.50 -9.97
C LEU A 81 -11.78 1.48 -10.05
N ARG A 82 -11.91 0.61 -9.05
CA ARG A 82 -12.85 -0.53 -9.06
C ARG A 82 -14.29 -0.14 -8.80
N LYS A 83 -14.52 0.90 -8.00
CA LYS A 83 -15.86 1.26 -7.49
C LYS A 83 -16.34 2.62 -7.98
N ARG A 84 -15.45 3.46 -8.49
CA ARG A 84 -15.73 4.86 -8.88
C ARG A 84 -16.25 5.72 -7.73
N TRP A 85 -15.95 5.33 -6.49
CA TRP A 85 -16.30 6.08 -5.29
C TRP A 85 -15.34 7.25 -5.08
N SER A 86 -15.84 8.34 -4.50
CA SER A 86 -15.00 9.47 -4.10
C SER A 86 -14.14 9.10 -2.90
N MET A 87 -12.82 9.29 -3.00
CA MET A 87 -11.86 9.03 -1.92
C MET A 87 -11.47 10.30 -1.14
N SER A 88 -12.13 11.43 -1.38
CA SER A 88 -11.75 12.73 -0.80
C SER A 88 -11.81 12.78 0.73
N LEU A 89 -12.59 11.90 1.35
CA LEU A 89 -12.73 11.78 2.81
C LEU A 89 -12.11 10.47 3.36
N GLY A 90 -11.29 9.80 2.57
CA GLY A 90 -10.69 8.51 2.90
C GLY A 90 -11.56 7.30 2.50
N TRP A 91 -10.93 6.12 2.47
CA TRP A 91 -11.60 4.88 2.12
C TRP A 91 -12.58 4.44 3.20
N ALA A 92 -12.34 4.77 4.48
CA ALA A 92 -13.27 4.41 5.55
C ALA A 92 -14.62 5.11 5.39
N HIS A 93 -14.59 6.41 5.05
CA HIS A 93 -15.80 7.16 4.77
C HIS A 93 -16.53 6.60 3.54
N ALA A 94 -15.81 6.39 2.44
CA ALA A 94 -16.39 5.89 1.21
C ALA A 94 -17.01 4.50 1.37
N ILE A 95 -16.33 3.58 2.07
CA ILE A 95 -16.90 2.25 2.37
C ILE A 95 -18.17 2.41 3.20
N THR A 96 -18.14 3.22 4.26
CA THR A 96 -19.32 3.44 5.12
C THR A 96 -20.51 3.97 4.34
N GLU A 97 -20.30 4.99 3.50
CA GLU A 97 -21.34 5.60 2.65
C GLU A 97 -21.96 4.59 1.67
N HIS A 98 -21.17 3.64 1.17
CA HIS A 98 -21.59 2.69 0.15
C HIS A 98 -21.90 1.27 0.67
N SER A 99 -21.83 1.03 1.99
CA SER A 99 -22.06 -0.30 2.57
C SER A 99 -23.55 -0.71 2.65
N LYS A 100 -24.48 0.22 2.39
CA LYS A 100 -25.94 -0.04 2.44
C LYS A 100 -26.34 -0.77 3.73
N ASP A 101 -26.90 -1.99 3.59
CA ASP A 101 -27.40 -2.82 4.69
C ASP A 101 -26.32 -3.74 5.30
N GLN A 102 -25.09 -3.72 4.77
CA GLN A 102 -23.97 -4.50 5.29
C GLN A 102 -23.17 -3.69 6.31
N GLU A 103 -22.56 -4.38 7.27
CA GLU A 103 -21.70 -3.73 8.26
C GLU A 103 -20.41 -3.23 7.55
N PRO A 104 -20.04 -1.94 7.66
CA PRO A 104 -18.92 -1.38 6.89
C PRO A 104 -17.59 -2.11 7.07
N LEU A 105 -17.29 -2.62 8.26
CA LEU A 105 -16.07 -3.37 8.50
C LEU A 105 -16.08 -4.74 7.78
N GLU A 106 -17.24 -5.38 7.62
CA GLU A 106 -17.37 -6.60 6.81
C GLU A 106 -17.12 -6.30 5.33
N VAL A 107 -17.72 -5.23 4.80
CA VAL A 107 -17.48 -4.75 3.43
C VAL A 107 -16.00 -4.45 3.19
N PHE A 108 -15.34 -3.81 4.15
CA PHE A 108 -13.90 -3.59 4.11
C PHE A 108 -13.13 -4.91 3.97
N PHE A 109 -13.39 -5.91 4.83
CA PHE A 109 -12.65 -7.17 4.75
C PHE A 109 -12.91 -7.94 3.44
N GLU A 110 -14.12 -7.85 2.87
CA GLU A 110 -14.38 -8.40 1.52
C GLU A 110 -13.55 -7.71 0.42
N LEU A 111 -13.34 -6.40 0.53
CA LEU A 111 -12.49 -5.63 -0.37
C LEU A 111 -11.02 -6.03 -0.19
N ILE A 112 -10.57 -6.21 1.05
CA ILE A 112 -9.21 -6.65 1.37
C ILE A 112 -8.89 -8.01 0.75
N GLU A 113 -9.81 -8.97 0.79
CA GLU A 113 -9.61 -10.29 0.15
C GLU A 113 -9.39 -10.19 -1.37
N LYS A 114 -9.91 -9.15 -2.01
CA LYS A 114 -9.69 -8.89 -3.44
C LYS A 114 -8.38 -8.15 -3.65
N TYR A 115 -8.12 -7.11 -2.84
CA TYR A 115 -6.94 -6.26 -2.97
C TYR A 115 -5.63 -7.01 -2.70
N ARG A 116 -5.57 -7.86 -1.67
CA ARG A 116 -4.35 -8.63 -1.32
C ARG A 116 -3.89 -9.61 -2.41
N LYS A 117 -4.72 -9.87 -3.43
CA LYS A 117 -4.39 -10.72 -4.57
C LYS A 117 -3.58 -9.99 -5.64
N LEU A 118 -3.50 -8.67 -5.59
CA LEU A 118 -2.66 -7.91 -6.50
C LEU A 118 -1.19 -8.29 -6.31
N ARG A 119 -0.45 -8.27 -7.42
CA ARG A 119 0.98 -8.59 -7.43
C ARG A 119 1.74 -7.44 -8.08
N PRO A 120 2.63 -6.76 -7.35
CA PRO A 120 3.50 -5.77 -7.95
C PRO A 120 4.47 -6.47 -8.91
N ALA A 121 4.43 -6.11 -10.19
CA ALA A 121 5.32 -6.62 -11.22
C ALA A 121 6.11 -5.45 -11.82
N THR A 122 7.43 -5.50 -11.69
CA THR A 122 8.31 -4.55 -12.38
C THR A 122 8.26 -4.83 -13.87
N LEU A 123 7.89 -3.83 -14.67
CA LEU A 123 7.79 -3.94 -16.13
C LEU A 123 9.10 -3.55 -16.81
N CYS A 124 9.67 -2.43 -16.37
CA CYS A 124 10.93 -1.90 -16.88
C CYS A 124 11.62 -1.04 -15.81
N TYR A 125 12.85 -0.62 -16.10
CA TYR A 125 13.60 0.28 -15.24
C TYR A 125 14.60 1.14 -15.99
N ALA A 126 15.00 2.25 -15.36
CA ALA A 126 16.07 3.12 -15.82
C ALA A 126 17.05 3.37 -14.66
N GLY A 127 18.36 3.29 -14.94
CA GLY A 127 19.40 3.67 -13.98
C GLY A 127 19.54 5.18 -13.94
N LEU A 128 19.87 5.73 -12.77
CA LEU A 128 20.18 7.15 -12.62
C LEU A 128 21.66 7.32 -12.31
N ALA A 129 22.29 8.33 -12.94
CA ALA A 129 23.68 8.67 -12.65
C ALA A 129 23.85 9.12 -11.19
N ALA A 130 25.00 8.85 -10.57
CA ALA A 130 25.27 9.17 -9.16
C ALA A 130 25.15 10.67 -8.80
N ARG A 131 25.13 11.56 -9.78
CA ARG A 131 24.95 13.02 -9.62
C ARG A 131 23.66 13.53 -10.27
N HIS A 132 22.73 12.64 -10.56
CA HIS A 132 21.46 12.99 -11.18
C HIS A 132 20.64 13.83 -10.18
N ALA A 133 20.36 15.08 -10.56
CA ALA A 133 19.55 15.99 -9.78
C ALA A 133 18.18 16.09 -10.46
N PRO A 134 17.11 15.50 -9.88
CA PRO A 134 15.78 15.65 -10.45
C PRO A 134 15.39 17.12 -10.44
N THR A 135 15.25 17.71 -11.62
CA THR A 135 14.77 19.09 -11.85
C THR A 135 13.42 19.10 -12.54
N GLY A 136 12.69 17.99 -12.40
CA GLY A 136 11.45 17.67 -13.07
C GLY A 136 10.35 18.70 -12.96
N LYS A 137 9.45 18.66 -13.94
CA LYS A 137 8.33 19.59 -14.05
C LYS A 137 7.29 19.43 -12.94
N ARG A 138 7.26 18.28 -12.23
CA ARG A 138 6.19 17.89 -11.30
C ARG A 138 6.60 18.05 -9.83
N SER A 139 7.88 18.30 -9.54
CA SER A 139 8.42 18.80 -8.27
C SER A 139 8.15 17.94 -7.02
N VAL A 140 7.65 16.71 -7.16
CA VAL A 140 7.18 15.93 -6.00
C VAL A 140 8.36 15.23 -5.31
N VAL A 141 9.37 14.83 -6.07
CA VAL A 141 10.53 14.11 -5.52
C VAL A 141 11.65 15.09 -5.19
N GLY A 142 11.96 15.22 -3.90
CA GLY A 142 13.03 16.10 -3.41
C GLY A 142 12.56 17.49 -2.95
N HIS A 143 11.26 17.72 -2.78
CA HIS A 143 10.74 19.02 -2.32
C HIS A 143 11.31 19.46 -0.96
N ASP A 144 11.75 18.49 -0.12
CA ASP A 144 12.42 18.76 1.16
C ASP A 144 13.95 18.56 1.14
N ARG A 145 14.56 18.15 0.01
CA ARG A 145 16.00 17.78 -0.08
C ARG A 145 16.45 16.67 0.91
N LEU A 146 15.52 15.95 1.53
CA LEU A 146 15.79 14.99 2.61
C LEU A 146 16.12 13.57 2.12
N LEU A 147 15.76 13.21 0.88
CA LEU A 147 16.05 11.89 0.33
C LEU A 147 17.22 11.94 -0.64
N PRO A 148 18.21 11.01 -0.53
CA PRO A 148 19.28 10.89 -1.50
C PRO A 148 18.70 10.62 -2.91
N PRO A 149 19.43 10.93 -3.99
CA PRO A 149 18.97 10.59 -5.33
C PRO A 149 18.85 9.06 -5.47
N PRO A 150 17.76 8.53 -6.05
CA PRO A 150 17.65 7.10 -6.29
C PRO A 150 18.72 6.64 -7.29
N LEU A 151 19.18 5.40 -7.15
CA LEU A 151 20.11 4.75 -8.09
C LEU A 151 19.40 4.27 -9.35
N ARG A 152 18.10 3.97 -9.23
CA ARG A 152 17.27 3.40 -10.30
C ARG A 152 15.80 3.71 -10.03
N ILE A 153 15.06 3.89 -11.11
CA ILE A 153 13.60 3.99 -11.11
C ILE A 153 13.04 2.74 -11.80
N GLU A 154 12.06 2.12 -11.16
CA GLU A 154 11.28 1.01 -11.70
C GLU A 154 9.87 1.46 -12.03
N VAL A 155 9.37 1.08 -13.21
CA VAL A 155 7.93 1.12 -13.50
C VAL A 155 7.33 -0.18 -13.01
N VAL A 156 6.39 -0.08 -12.06
CA VAL A 156 5.75 -1.23 -11.45
C VAL A 156 4.26 -1.19 -11.72
N GLN A 157 3.67 -2.33 -12.05
CA GLN A 157 2.23 -2.51 -12.21
C GLN A 157 1.68 -3.44 -11.13
N TYR A 158 0.54 -3.11 -10.54
CA TYR A 158 -0.24 -4.08 -9.78
C TYR A 158 -1.06 -4.98 -10.71
N LYS A 159 -0.53 -6.16 -11.07
CA LYS A 159 -1.29 -7.11 -11.89
C LYS A 159 -2.48 -7.71 -11.11
N PRO A 160 -3.64 -7.91 -11.76
CA PRO A 160 -3.94 -7.65 -13.18
C PRO A 160 -4.46 -6.23 -13.49
N GLU A 161 -4.47 -5.33 -12.51
CA GLU A 161 -5.05 -4.00 -12.64
C GLU A 161 -4.14 -3.06 -13.48
N PRO A 162 -4.71 -2.08 -14.20
CA PRO A 162 -3.95 -1.06 -14.93
C PRO A 162 -3.43 0.04 -13.99
N LEU A 163 -2.95 -0.31 -12.80
CA LEU A 163 -2.42 0.62 -11.81
C LEU A 163 -0.90 0.58 -11.85
N HIS A 164 -0.27 1.68 -12.26
CA HIS A 164 1.18 1.81 -12.29
C HIS A 164 1.65 2.76 -11.19
N PHE A 165 2.83 2.50 -10.66
CA PHE A 165 3.55 3.38 -9.75
C PHE A 165 5.05 3.31 -10.04
N LEU A 166 5.78 4.34 -9.61
CA LEU A 166 7.23 4.31 -9.66
C LEU A 166 7.78 3.75 -8.37
N ARG A 167 8.76 2.86 -8.47
CA ARG A 167 9.56 2.42 -7.32
C ARG A 167 10.96 2.97 -7.43
N PHE A 168 11.39 3.67 -6.38
CA PHE A 168 12.69 4.31 -6.26
C PHE A 168 13.64 3.39 -5.50
N ARG A 169 14.76 3.03 -6.12
CA ARG A 169 15.78 2.15 -5.52
C ARG A 169 16.91 2.99 -4.92
N TYR A 170 17.25 2.70 -3.68
CA TYR A 170 18.35 3.29 -2.92
C TYR A 170 19.35 2.21 -2.51
N PRO A 171 20.57 2.56 -2.05
CA PRO A 171 21.51 1.58 -1.52
C PRO A 171 20.94 0.75 -0.36
N GLU A 172 20.15 1.38 0.52
CA GLU A 172 19.63 0.76 1.75
C GLU A 172 18.22 0.17 1.60
N GLY A 173 17.60 0.28 0.42
CA GLY A 173 16.24 -0.21 0.25
C GLY A 173 15.53 0.40 -0.94
N HIS A 174 14.22 0.53 -0.83
CA HIS A 174 13.41 1.17 -1.85
C HIS A 174 12.15 1.78 -1.28
N GLU A 175 11.55 2.65 -2.07
CA GLU A 175 10.29 3.30 -1.77
C GLU A 175 9.36 3.15 -2.96
N ASN A 176 8.09 2.84 -2.69
CA ASN A 176 7.05 2.87 -3.69
C ASN A 176 6.42 4.27 -3.66
N GLY A 177 6.50 5.00 -4.76
CA GLY A 177 5.77 6.25 -4.93
C GLY A 177 4.28 5.99 -5.17
N SER A 178 3.49 7.05 -5.13
CA SER A 178 2.04 7.00 -5.37
C SER A 178 1.66 6.36 -6.71
N ILE A 179 0.44 5.79 -6.75
CA ILE A 179 -0.22 5.42 -8.01
C ILE A 179 -0.23 6.60 -8.97
N LEU A 180 0.24 6.35 -10.19
CA LEU A 180 0.27 7.33 -11.25
C LEU A 180 -1.13 7.58 -11.80
N ILE A 181 -1.33 8.82 -12.23
CA ILE A 181 -2.53 9.26 -12.92
C ILE A 181 -2.16 9.72 -14.32
N THR A 182 -3.07 9.50 -15.27
CA THR A 182 -2.96 10.09 -16.61
C THR A 182 -3.06 11.61 -16.51
N GLY A 183 -2.70 12.32 -17.58
CA GLY A 183 -2.90 13.78 -17.67
C GLY A 183 -4.36 14.23 -17.55
N ARG A 184 -5.32 13.29 -17.55
CA ARG A 184 -6.76 13.54 -17.36
C ARG A 184 -7.24 13.23 -15.93
N GLY A 185 -6.33 12.80 -15.04
CA GLY A 185 -6.67 12.45 -13.66
C GLY A 185 -7.20 11.03 -13.46
N GLU A 186 -7.05 10.15 -14.44
CA GLU A 186 -7.48 8.75 -14.36
C GLU A 186 -6.35 7.85 -13.84
N GLU A 187 -6.66 6.90 -12.96
CA GLU A 187 -5.66 5.97 -12.38
C GLU A 187 -5.31 4.80 -13.29
N ALA A 188 -6.20 4.49 -14.25
CA ALA A 188 -5.93 3.50 -15.27
C ALA A 188 -4.84 4.06 -16.19
N THR A 189 -3.62 3.60 -15.97
CA THR A 189 -2.41 4.06 -16.67
C THR A 189 -1.83 2.92 -17.49
N THR A 190 -0.97 3.28 -18.43
CA THR A 190 -0.15 2.36 -19.23
C THR A 190 1.32 2.42 -18.80
N GLU A 191 2.13 1.45 -19.24
CA GLU A 191 3.58 1.51 -19.09
C GLU A 191 4.15 2.80 -19.69
N ASP A 192 3.64 3.23 -20.85
CA ASP A 192 4.08 4.46 -21.51
C ASP A 192 3.69 5.72 -20.73
N ASP A 193 2.53 5.73 -20.07
CA ASP A 193 2.18 6.83 -19.14
C ASP A 193 3.18 6.92 -18.00
N ALA A 194 3.59 5.77 -17.45
CA ALA A 194 4.53 5.70 -16.35
C ALA A 194 5.94 6.13 -16.77
N LYS A 195 6.41 5.69 -17.94
CA LYS A 195 7.68 6.14 -18.53
C LYS A 195 7.68 7.64 -18.76
N ARG A 196 6.65 8.19 -19.39
CA ARG A 196 6.52 9.65 -19.58
C ARG A 196 6.53 10.42 -18.28
N TRP A 197 5.89 9.90 -17.23
CA TRP A 197 5.93 10.53 -15.90
C TRP A 197 7.36 10.61 -15.40
N ALA A 198 8.09 9.49 -15.46
CA ALA A 198 9.48 9.42 -15.02
C ALA A 198 10.42 10.27 -15.90
N GLU A 199 10.22 10.33 -17.21
CA GLU A 199 10.97 11.19 -18.13
C GLU A 199 10.74 12.68 -17.83
N ASP A 200 9.48 13.09 -17.61
CA ASP A 200 9.15 14.47 -17.26
C ASP A 200 9.74 14.90 -15.90
N GLU A 201 9.84 13.98 -14.94
CA GLU A 201 10.29 14.29 -13.58
C GLU A 201 11.81 14.11 -13.40
N PHE A 202 12.39 13.11 -14.04
CA PHE A 202 13.79 12.72 -13.87
C PHE A 202 14.61 12.88 -15.15
N GLN A 203 14.06 13.47 -16.22
CA GLN A 203 14.82 13.73 -17.46
C GLN A 203 15.55 12.49 -17.99
N ILE A 204 14.96 11.30 -17.79
CA ILE A 204 15.47 10.03 -18.29
C ILE A 204 15.38 10.04 -19.82
N ASP A 205 16.43 9.59 -20.51
CA ASP A 205 16.36 9.39 -21.96
C ASP A 205 15.49 8.15 -22.24
N PRO A 206 14.50 8.20 -23.14
CA PRO A 206 13.69 7.03 -23.50
C PRO A 206 14.49 5.77 -23.88
N ALA A 207 15.72 5.93 -24.39
CA ALA A 207 16.62 4.83 -24.72
C ALA A 207 17.25 4.13 -23.49
N GLU A 208 17.19 4.73 -22.31
CA GLU A 208 17.74 4.17 -21.06
C GLU A 208 16.80 3.16 -20.38
N TRP A 209 15.56 3.03 -20.87
CA TRP A 209 14.62 2.03 -20.35
C TRP A 209 15.03 0.62 -20.73
N ILE A 210 15.21 -0.22 -19.73
CA ILE A 210 15.50 -1.65 -19.86
C ILE A 210 14.25 -2.43 -19.43
N GLY A 211 13.71 -3.25 -20.33
CA GLY A 211 12.59 -4.14 -20.05
C GLY A 211 13.00 -5.28 -19.11
N VAL A 212 12.05 -5.75 -18.30
CA VAL A 212 12.22 -6.97 -17.51
C VAL A 212 11.74 -8.17 -18.35
N PRO A 213 12.49 -9.30 -18.37
CA PRO A 213 12.09 -10.51 -19.08
C PRO A 213 10.74 -11.09 -18.65
#